data_AF-A0A183AA07-F1
#
_entry.id   AF-A0A183AA07-F1
#
_cell.length_a   1.000
_cell.length_b   1.000
_cell.length_c   1.000
_cell.angle_alpha   90.00
_cell.angle_beta   90.00
_cell.angle_gamma   90.00
#
_symmetry.space_group_name_H-M   'P 1'
#
loop_
_entity.id
_entity.type
_entity.pdbx_description
1 polymer ?
#
loop_
_entity_poly.entity_id
_entity_poly.type
_entity_poly.pdbx_seq_one_letter_code
_entity_poly.pdbx_strand_id
1 'polypeptide(L)' 'MVRNANQGIHEFILDLLTQAAKCDFGDLLDMQLKDRLIAGINNTVLQNELLKLSNPTFKDLRAYCE' A
#
# COMPACT_ATOMS: atom_id res chain seq x y z
N MET A 1 5.19 1.01 -8.15
CA MET A 1 3.95 1.52 -8.77
C MET A 1 3.54 2.77 -8.02
N VAL A 2 3.07 3.80 -8.72
CA VAL A 2 2.55 5.03 -8.09
C VAL A 2 1.08 5.16 -8.47
N ARG A 3 0.23 5.57 -7.53
CA ARG A 3 -1.20 5.81 -7.76
C ARG A 3 -1.36 6.92 -8.79
N ASN A 4 -2.16 6.68 -9.82
CA ASN A 4 -2.53 7.72 -10.77
C ASN A 4 -3.40 8.78 -10.07
N ALA A 5 -3.32 10.06 -10.48
CA ALA A 5 -4.07 11.14 -9.83
C ALA A 5 -5.59 10.89 -9.79
N ASN A 6 -6.13 10.27 -10.84
CA ASN A 6 -7.56 9.98 -10.99
C ASN A 6 -7.98 8.58 -10.49
N GLN A 7 -7.03 7.73 -10.08
CA GLN A 7 -7.31 6.36 -9.65
C GLN A 7 -7.71 6.33 -8.19
N GLY A 8 -8.81 5.66 -7.83
CA GLY A 8 -9.21 5.54 -6.43
C GLY A 8 -8.16 4.81 -5.57
N ILE A 9 -8.10 5.10 -4.27
CA ILE A 9 -7.18 4.38 -3.36
C ILE A 9 -7.51 2.88 -3.33
N HIS A 10 -8.80 2.52 -3.33
CA HIS A 10 -9.25 1.14 -3.39
C HIS A 10 -8.81 0.44 -4.69
N GLU A 11 -8.97 1.08 -5.85
CA GLU A 11 -8.50 0.56 -7.14
C GLU A 11 -6.98 0.37 -7.15
N PHE A 12 -6.24 1.33 -6.58
CA PHE A 12 -4.79 1.23 -6.45
C PHE A 12 -4.35 0.04 -5.58
N ILE A 13 -5.04 -0.21 -4.46
CA ILE A 13 -4.77 -1.37 -3.60
C ILE A 13 -5.06 -2.69 -4.35
N LEU A 14 -6.14 -2.76 -5.12
CA LEU A 14 -6.46 -3.93 -5.94
C LEU A 14 -5.39 -4.18 -7.02
N ASP A 15 -4.92 -3.15 -7.70
CA ASP A 15 -3.84 -3.26 -8.67
C ASP A 15 -2.54 -3.73 -8.02
N LEU A 16 -2.23 -3.19 -6.83
CA LEU A 16 -1.05 -3.58 -6.06
C LEU A 16 -1.09 -5.06 -5.69
N LEU A 17 -2.23 -5.54 -5.18
CA LEU A 17 -2.43 -6.97 -4.86
C LEU A 17 -2.35 -7.85 -6.10
N THR A 18 -2.95 -7.41 -7.21
CA THR A 18 -2.92 -8.13 -8.50
C THR A 18 -1.49 -8.26 -9.03
N GLN A 19 -0.65 -7.24 -8.85
CA GLN A 19 0.77 -7.33 -9.20
C GLN A 19 1.54 -8.22 -8.23
N ALA A 20 1.26 -8.12 -6.93
CA ALA A 20 1.94 -8.92 -5.93
C ALA A 20 1.67 -10.42 -6.09
N ALA A 21 0.47 -10.81 -6.52
CA ALA A 21 0.09 -12.20 -6.80
C ALA A 21 0.94 -12.86 -7.91
N LYS A 22 1.65 -12.08 -8.73
CA LYS A 22 2.55 -12.58 -9.79
C LYS A 22 3.98 -12.83 -9.31
N CYS A 23 4.28 -12.52 -8.05
CA CYS A 23 5.62 -12.56 -7.49
C CYS A 23 5.66 -13.52 -6.30
N ASP A 24 6.75 -14.27 -6.18
CA ASP A 24 7.02 -15.05 -4.98
C ASP A 24 7.81 -14.20 -3.98
N PHE A 25 7.08 -13.60 -3.03
CA PHE A 25 7.69 -12.83 -1.95
C PHE A 25 7.95 -13.66 -0.69
N GLY A 26 7.45 -14.90 -0.62
CA GLY A 26 7.49 -15.71 0.60
C GLY A 26 7.09 -14.91 1.85
N ASP A 27 7.93 -15.00 2.87
CA ASP A 27 7.73 -14.32 4.17
C ASP A 27 7.82 -12.78 4.10
N LEU A 28 8.29 -12.22 2.99
CA LEU A 28 8.43 -10.77 2.79
C LEU A 28 7.16 -10.12 2.21
N LEU A 29 6.10 -10.89 1.93
CA LEU A 29 4.89 -10.39 1.27
C LEU A 29 4.29 -9.18 2.00
N ASP A 30 4.10 -9.27 3.32
CA ASP A 30 3.51 -8.18 4.11
C ASP A 30 4.37 -6.91 4.07
N MET A 31 5.68 -7.05 4.28
CA MET A 31 6.64 -5.94 4.19
C MET A 31 6.60 -5.27 2.81
N GLN A 32 6.65 -6.06 1.74
CA GLN A 32 6.63 -5.54 0.37
C GLN A 32 5.33 -4.82 0.03
N LEU A 33 4.19 -5.34 0.49
CA LEU A 33 2.90 -4.69 0.28
C LEU A 33 2.78 -3.37 1.04
N LYS A 34 3.25 -3.32 2.30
CA LYS A 34 3.29 -2.09 3.10
C LYS A 34 4.11 -1.00 2.44
N ASP A 35 5.36 -1.32 2.11
CA ASP A 35 6.30 -0.35 1.55
C ASP A 35 5.80 0.19 0.20
N ARG A 36 5.23 -0.67 -0.65
CA ARG A 36 4.67 -0.27 -1.94
C ARG A 36 3.37 0.52 -1.82
N LEU A 37 2.53 0.22 -0.83
CA LEU A 37 1.34 1.02 -0.56
C LEU A 37 1.74 2.45 -0.15
N ILE A 38 2.64 2.59 0.82
CA ILE A 38 3.11 3.90 1.31
C ILE A 38 3.80 4.68 0.19
N ALA A 39 4.76 4.06 -0.50
CA ALA A 39 5.51 4.71 -1.58
C ALA A 39 4.64 5.04 -2.80
N GLY A 40 3.56 4.29 -3.02
CA GLY A 40 2.66 4.50 -4.15
C GLY A 40 1.57 5.54 -3.90
N ILE A 41 1.32 5.95 -2.66
CA ILE A 41 0.38 7.03 -2.34
C ILE A 41 0.97 8.38 -2.75
N ASN A 42 0.26 9.07 -3.64
CA ASN A 42 0.62 10.40 -4.13
C ASN A 42 0.08 11.56 -3.25
N ASN A 43 -0.67 11.25 -2.19
CA ASN A 43 -1.13 12.21 -1.20
C ASN A 43 -0.13 12.26 -0.04
N THR A 44 0.66 13.34 0.05
CA THR A 44 1.72 13.50 1.05
C THR A 44 1.19 13.53 2.48
N VAL A 45 -0.03 14.03 2.72
CA VAL A 45 -0.64 14.04 4.05
C VAL A 45 -0.95 12.61 4.49
N LEU A 46 -1.65 11.85 3.65
CA LEU A 46 -1.98 10.45 3.95
C LEU A 46 -0.71 9.60 4.10
N GLN A 47 0.26 9.76 3.21
CA GLN A 47 1.53 9.03 3.29
C GLN A 47 2.25 9.30 4.64
N ASN A 48 2.29 10.55 5.09
CA ASN A 48 2.87 10.91 6.39
C ASN A 48 2.10 10.32 7.57
N GLU A 49 0.77 10.25 7.51
CA GLU A 49 -0.01 9.61 8.57
C GLU A 49 0.27 8.11 8.66
N LEU A 50 0.37 7.42 7.52
CA LEU A 50 0.73 6.00 7.49
C LEU A 50 2.14 5.74 8.03
N LEU A 51 3.10 6.63 7.77
CA LEU A 51 4.48 6.54 8.27
C LEU A 51 4.58 6.71 9.80
N LYS A 52 3.60 7.34 10.45
CA LYS A 52 3.58 7.52 11.91
C LYS A 52 3.04 6.29 12.66
N LEU A 53 2.42 5.35 11.96
CA LEU A 53 1.88 4.14 12.58
C LEU A 53 3.02 3.25 13.10
N SER A 54 2.85 2.75 14.32
CA SER A 54 3.87 1.91 14.96
C SER A 54 3.78 0.46 14.49
N ASN A 55 4.67 0.10 13.56
CA ASN A 55 4.79 -1.25 12.99
C ASN A 55 3.44 -1.87 12.52
N PRO A 56 2.68 -1.18 11.64
CA PRO A 56 1.41 -1.69 11.15
C PRO A 56 1.61 -2.91 10.27
N THR A 57 0.64 -3.81 10.20
CA THR A 57 0.55 -4.83 9.14
C THR A 57 0.02 -4.20 7.85
N PHE A 58 0.12 -4.89 6.71
CA PHE A 58 -0.53 -4.43 5.48
C PHE A 58 -2.05 -4.27 5.66
N LYS A 59 -2.67 -5.17 6.44
CA LYS A 59 -4.11 -5.11 6.73
C LYS A 59 -4.49 -3.81 7.47
N ASP A 60 -3.66 -3.38 8.42
CA ASP A 60 -3.89 -2.15 9.17
C ASP A 60 -3.79 -0.92 8.26
N LEU A 61 -2.76 -0.87 7.40
CA LEU A 61 -2.59 0.22 6.43
C LEU A 61 -3.76 0.27 5.45
N ARG A 62 -4.23 -0.89 4.97
CA ARG A 62 -5.38 -0.98 4.07
C ARG A 62 -6.64 -0.44 4.73
N ALA A 63 -6.95 -0.87 5.96
CA ALA A 63 -8.12 -0.42 6.69
C ALA A 63 -8.09 1.08 7.01
N TYR A 64 -6.90 1.66 7.18
CA TYR A 64 -6.74 3.12 7.35
C TYR A 64 -7.00 3.90 6.05
N CYS A 65 -6.73 3.28 4.91
CA CYS A 65 -6.88 3.88 3.59
C CYS A 65 -8.32 3.80 3.02
N GLU A 66 -9.16 2.94 3.59
CA GLU A 66 -10.59 2.76 3.28
C GLU A 66 -11.46 3.75 4.07
#